data_AF-A0A965IEC9-F1
#
_entry.id   AF-A0A965IEC9-F1
#
_cell.length_a   1.000
_cell.length_b   1.000
_cell.length_c   1.000
_cell.angle_alpha   90.00
_cell.angle_beta   90.00
_cell.angle_gamma   90.00
#
_symmetry.space_group_name_H-M   'P 1'
#
loop_
_entity.id
_entity.type
_entity.pdbx_description
1 polymer ?
#
loop_
_entity_poly.entity_id
_entity_poly.type
_entity_poly.pdbx_seq_one_letter_code
_entity_poly.pdbx_strand_id
1 'polypeptide(L)'
;MSFTAWTAITAFVVGDVRRATTLQTSGLVFRCTVAGTSASTEPAWPTDIGSTVTDGTTTWQAISSVYEELAALAPNAIIELFQLQLVAALHGSSDTYYFHAGVNAAVTGNITWNGQTYIRLPIQAEGFEYGNTGTLPRPTLSVANLGGEISALLLLANAFTPGNDLGGAIVTRIRTLKKFLDGEATADPHAKFADEVWYIDRKSAETRDVVQWELASKFDLAGMMLPKRQIIANICQWQYRSAECGYTGSSYWNAKDEPVATLGADKCGKRLSSCKLRFGATSPLPFGSFPGAGLTQ
;
A
#
# COMPACT_ATOMS: atom_id res chain seq x y z
N MET A 1 24.58 5.49 9.05
CA MET A 1 23.45 5.07 9.91
C MET A 1 23.53 5.75 11.27
N SER A 2 22.38 6.17 11.82
CA SER A 2 22.28 6.95 13.08
C SER A 2 22.67 6.23 14.35
N PHE A 3 22.56 4.89 14.39
CA PHE A 3 22.78 4.11 15.60
C PHE A 3 23.89 3.07 15.41
N THR A 4 24.66 2.86 16.47
CA THR A 4 25.68 1.81 16.52
C THR A 4 25.02 0.45 16.39
N ALA A 5 25.62 -0.45 15.60
CA ALA A 5 25.16 -1.82 15.48
C ALA A 5 25.30 -2.56 16.81
N TRP A 6 24.41 -3.50 17.06
CA TRP A 6 24.53 -4.45 18.16
C TRP A 6 25.89 -5.16 18.11
N THR A 7 26.44 -5.50 19.29
CA THR A 7 27.71 -6.21 19.43
C THR A 7 27.56 -7.32 20.47
N ALA A 8 28.10 -8.50 20.16
CA ALA A 8 28.06 -9.66 21.04
C ALA A 8 28.90 -9.46 22.30
N ILE A 9 28.50 -10.13 23.40
CA ILE A 9 29.26 -10.18 24.67
C ILE A 9 29.69 -8.77 25.14
N THR A 10 28.80 -7.79 25.01
CA THR A 10 29.07 -6.39 25.31
C THR A 10 28.17 -5.92 26.43
N ALA A 11 28.74 -5.21 27.40
CA ALA A 11 27.98 -4.61 28.49
C ALA A 11 27.20 -3.37 27.99
N PHE A 12 25.91 -3.32 28.28
CA PHE A 12 25.02 -2.22 27.95
C PHE A 12 24.32 -1.70 29.21
N VAL A 13 24.07 -0.40 29.24
CA VAL A 13 23.34 0.26 30.33
C VAL A 13 21.93 0.62 29.87
N VAL A 14 21.02 0.82 30.83
CA VAL A 14 19.64 1.25 30.52
C VAL A 14 19.69 2.56 29.73
N GLY A 15 18.95 2.61 28.64
CA GLY A 15 18.89 3.76 27.72
C GLY A 15 19.82 3.66 26.51
N ASP A 16 20.78 2.72 26.48
CA ASP A 16 21.58 2.45 25.28
C ASP A 16 20.67 2.09 24.09
N VAL A 17 20.89 2.69 22.93
CA VAL A 17 20.16 2.37 21.69
C VAL A 17 21.10 1.72 20.69
N ARG A 18 20.70 0.57 20.14
CA ARG A 18 21.42 -0.15 19.09
C ARG A 18 20.49 -0.47 17.93
N ARG A 19 21.05 -0.54 16.73
CA ARG A 19 20.37 -1.14 15.58
C ARG A 19 20.78 -2.61 15.44
N ALA A 20 19.97 -3.38 14.73
CA ALA A 20 20.36 -4.70 14.26
C ALA A 20 21.63 -4.62 13.39
N THR A 21 22.43 -5.69 13.36
CA THR A 21 23.64 -5.75 12.51
C THR A 21 23.28 -5.62 11.04
N THR A 22 22.19 -6.25 10.63
CA THR A 22 21.54 -6.12 9.31
C THR A 22 20.36 -5.16 9.37
N LEU A 23 20.20 -4.35 8.33
CA LEU A 23 19.13 -3.36 8.26
C LEU A 23 17.76 -4.08 8.20
N GLN A 24 16.89 -3.77 9.16
CA GLN A 24 15.56 -4.37 9.25
C GLN A 24 14.59 -3.57 8.38
N THR A 25 13.71 -4.27 7.67
CA THR A 25 12.62 -3.64 6.90
C THR A 25 11.67 -2.84 7.79
N SER A 26 11.55 -3.22 9.07
CA SER A 26 10.75 -2.51 10.06
C SER A 26 11.28 -1.11 10.40
N GLY A 27 12.57 -0.82 10.11
CA GLY A 27 13.22 0.45 10.45
C GLY A 27 13.35 0.73 11.95
N LEU A 28 13.12 -0.29 12.78
CA LEU A 28 13.17 -0.16 14.23
C LEU A 28 14.60 -0.24 14.75
N VAL A 29 14.78 0.44 15.88
CA VAL A 29 15.99 0.36 16.69
C VAL A 29 15.63 -0.11 18.10
N PHE A 30 16.61 -0.48 18.89
CA PHE A 30 16.39 -1.24 20.11
C PHE A 30 17.02 -0.53 21.29
N ARG A 31 16.19 -0.12 22.26
CA ARG A 31 16.60 0.52 23.50
C ARG A 31 16.78 -0.53 24.60
N CYS A 32 17.92 -0.50 25.29
CA CYS A 32 18.16 -1.32 26.46
C CYS A 32 17.27 -0.84 27.62
N THR A 33 16.40 -1.73 28.11
CA THR A 33 15.48 -1.49 29.24
C THR A 33 15.96 -2.17 30.53
N VAL A 34 16.74 -3.25 30.40
CA VAL A 34 17.42 -3.93 31.51
C VAL A 34 18.90 -4.02 31.16
N ALA A 35 19.74 -3.36 31.97
CA ALA A 35 21.20 -3.39 31.81
C ALA A 35 21.77 -4.79 32.03
N GLY A 36 22.89 -5.08 31.40
CA GLY A 36 23.52 -6.41 31.42
C GLY A 36 24.55 -6.57 30.30
N THR A 37 24.84 -7.82 29.96
CA THR A 37 25.73 -8.18 28.85
C THR A 37 24.92 -8.90 27.76
N SER A 38 25.07 -8.48 26.50
CA SER A 38 24.46 -9.15 25.35
C SER A 38 24.94 -10.59 25.18
N ALA A 39 24.13 -11.41 24.51
CA ALA A 39 24.49 -12.79 24.21
C ALA A 39 25.67 -12.88 23.23
N SER A 40 26.17 -14.09 23.04
CA SER A 40 27.18 -14.40 22.00
C SER A 40 26.63 -14.28 20.58
N THR A 41 25.30 -14.35 20.43
CA THR A 41 24.60 -14.35 19.14
C THR A 41 23.50 -13.30 19.17
N GLU A 42 23.34 -12.57 18.08
CA GLU A 42 22.32 -11.53 17.97
C GLU A 42 20.91 -12.13 18.14
N PRO A 43 20.02 -11.49 18.93
CA PRO A 43 18.66 -11.97 19.10
C PRO A 43 17.84 -11.81 17.81
N ALA A 44 16.76 -12.59 17.70
CA ALA A 44 15.72 -12.31 16.72
C ALA A 44 14.97 -11.04 17.13
N TRP A 45 15.19 -9.96 16.40
CA TRP A 45 14.63 -8.66 16.74
C TRP A 45 13.11 -8.60 16.53
N PRO A 46 12.35 -8.01 17.47
CA PRO A 46 10.92 -7.80 17.30
C PRO A 46 10.64 -6.78 16.18
N THR A 47 9.52 -6.98 15.49
CA THR A 47 9.07 -6.14 14.36
C THR A 47 8.02 -5.11 14.75
N ASP A 48 7.46 -5.21 15.95
CA ASP A 48 6.42 -4.31 16.47
C ASP A 48 7.00 -3.35 17.51
N ILE A 49 6.62 -2.08 17.42
CA ILE A 49 7.04 -1.05 18.38
C ILE A 49 6.53 -1.40 19.78
N GLY A 50 7.41 -1.30 20.77
CA GLY A 50 7.11 -1.56 22.18
C GLY A 50 7.37 -3.00 22.62
N SER A 51 7.49 -3.95 21.69
CA SER A 51 7.83 -5.34 21.98
C SER A 51 9.25 -5.48 22.53
N THR A 52 9.45 -6.43 23.44
CA THR A 52 10.73 -6.66 24.13
C THR A 52 11.36 -7.99 23.76
N VAL A 53 12.70 -8.05 23.77
CA VAL A 53 13.47 -9.28 23.58
C VAL A 53 14.60 -9.38 24.59
N THR A 54 14.77 -10.56 25.18
CA THR A 54 15.90 -10.87 26.07
C THR A 54 17.11 -11.28 25.25
N ASP A 55 18.26 -10.69 25.57
CA ASP A 55 19.54 -10.90 24.88
C ASP A 55 20.65 -11.04 25.93
N GLY A 56 21.01 -12.29 26.23
CA GLY A 56 21.92 -12.60 27.34
C GLY A 56 21.29 -12.20 28.67
N THR A 57 21.93 -11.26 29.38
CA THR A 57 21.37 -10.65 30.60
C THR A 57 20.78 -9.26 30.37
N THR A 58 20.80 -8.76 29.13
CA THR A 58 20.12 -7.51 28.75
C THR A 58 18.71 -7.77 28.26
N THR A 59 17.86 -6.75 28.34
CA THR A 59 16.55 -6.75 27.66
C THR A 59 16.44 -5.51 26.80
N TRP A 60 16.00 -5.71 25.56
CA TRP A 60 15.81 -4.66 24.58
C TRP A 60 14.32 -4.42 24.33
N GLN A 61 13.95 -3.19 23.99
CA GLN A 61 12.63 -2.79 23.54
C GLN A 61 12.72 -2.16 22.14
N ALA A 62 11.87 -2.61 21.23
CA ALA A 62 11.75 -2.01 19.90
C ALA A 62 11.14 -0.60 19.96
N ILE A 63 11.80 0.35 19.31
CA ILE A 63 11.43 1.76 19.24
C ILE A 63 11.62 2.28 17.81
N SER A 64 10.90 3.35 17.45
CA SER A 64 11.04 4.01 16.16
C SER A 64 12.15 5.05 16.21
N SER A 65 13.13 4.94 15.30
CA SER A 65 14.20 5.91 15.13
C SER A 65 13.71 7.33 14.82
N VAL A 66 12.56 7.46 14.14
CA VAL A 66 11.94 8.72 13.79
C VAL A 66 11.30 9.40 15.00
N TYR A 67 10.54 8.65 15.81
CA TYR A 67 9.92 9.21 17.01
C TYR A 67 10.96 9.64 18.05
N GLU A 68 12.05 8.90 18.18
CA GLU A 68 13.15 9.28 19.07
C GLU A 68 13.84 10.58 18.64
N GLU A 69 14.06 10.77 17.34
CA GLU A 69 14.64 12.02 16.84
C GLU A 69 13.68 13.21 17.03
N LEU A 70 12.36 13.00 16.85
CA LEU A 70 11.36 14.04 17.10
C LEU A 70 11.27 14.46 18.57
N ALA A 71 11.57 13.54 19.50
CA ALA A 71 11.57 13.82 20.93
C ALA A 71 12.84 14.57 21.39
N ALA A 72 13.84 14.75 20.52
CA ALA A 72 15.05 15.48 20.85
C ALA A 72 14.76 16.99 21.02
N LEU A 73 15.62 17.68 21.79
CA LEU A 73 15.47 19.13 22.03
C LEU A 73 15.53 19.97 20.74
N ALA A 74 16.32 19.50 19.75
CA ALA A 74 16.47 20.14 18.45
C ALA A 74 16.33 19.07 17.34
N PRO A 75 15.10 18.67 16.99
CA PRO A 75 14.86 17.64 16.00
C PRO A 75 15.22 18.12 14.60
N ASN A 76 15.64 17.20 13.74
CA ASN A 76 15.83 17.50 12.31
C ASN A 76 14.50 17.87 11.63
N ALA A 77 14.59 18.60 10.51
CA ALA A 77 13.41 18.97 9.73
C ALA A 77 12.75 17.72 9.12
N ILE A 78 11.42 17.67 9.16
CA ILE A 78 10.64 16.67 8.44
C ILE A 78 10.68 17.00 6.95
N ILE A 79 11.01 16.01 6.14
CA ILE A 79 11.06 16.08 4.69
C ILE A 79 9.92 15.23 4.13
N GLU A 80 9.17 15.82 3.21
CA GLU A 80 8.07 15.17 2.51
C GLU A 80 8.50 14.83 1.09
N LEU A 81 8.27 13.58 0.74
CA LEU A 81 8.59 12.99 -0.56
C LEU A 81 7.31 12.39 -1.12
N PHE A 82 7.06 12.56 -2.40
CA PHE A 82 5.86 12.09 -3.06
C PHE A 82 6.23 11.16 -4.22
N GLN A 83 5.52 10.04 -4.30
CA GLN A 83 5.59 9.12 -5.42
C GLN A 83 4.25 9.14 -6.13
N LEU A 84 4.25 9.37 -7.44
CA LEU A 84 3.08 9.22 -8.30
C LEU A 84 3.30 8.04 -9.23
N GLN A 85 2.62 6.93 -8.96
CA GLN A 85 2.72 5.70 -9.73
C GLN A 85 1.53 5.55 -10.68
N LEU A 86 1.83 5.34 -11.95
CA LEU A 86 0.86 5.03 -12.98
C LEU A 86 0.42 3.56 -12.92
N VAL A 87 -0.79 3.29 -13.42
CA VAL A 87 -1.35 1.95 -13.54
C VAL A 87 -1.40 1.58 -15.01
N ALA A 88 -0.65 0.54 -15.42
CA ALA A 88 -0.53 0.15 -16.82
C ALA A 88 -1.87 -0.10 -17.51
N ALA A 89 -2.84 -0.68 -16.78
CA ALA A 89 -4.18 -0.96 -17.28
C ALA A 89 -5.07 0.29 -17.46
N LEU A 90 -4.68 1.45 -16.90
CA LEU A 90 -5.45 2.71 -16.97
C LEU A 90 -4.72 3.79 -17.77
N HIS A 91 -3.39 3.83 -17.72
CA HIS A 91 -2.58 4.92 -18.29
C HIS A 91 -1.62 4.45 -19.39
N GLY A 92 -1.55 3.15 -19.68
CA GLY A 92 -0.61 2.59 -20.66
C GLY A 92 0.86 2.53 -20.19
N SER A 93 1.14 2.91 -18.93
CA SER A 93 2.45 2.83 -18.30
C SER A 93 2.35 2.48 -16.81
N SER A 94 3.41 1.89 -16.25
CA SER A 94 3.60 1.62 -14.82
C SER A 94 4.68 2.51 -14.18
N ASP A 95 5.08 3.58 -14.87
CA ASP A 95 6.14 4.49 -14.41
C ASP A 95 5.77 5.14 -13.07
N THR A 96 6.80 5.45 -12.29
CA THR A 96 6.68 6.16 -11.02
C THR A 96 7.48 7.46 -11.10
N TYR A 97 6.81 8.57 -10.84
CA TYR A 97 7.42 9.90 -10.76
C TYR A 97 7.67 10.26 -9.29
N TYR A 98 8.82 10.88 -9.03
CA TYR A 98 9.30 11.17 -7.68
C TYR A 98 9.48 12.68 -7.49
N PHE A 99 8.76 13.27 -6.53
CA PHE A 99 8.73 14.71 -6.30
C PHE A 99 9.03 15.08 -4.85
N HIS A 100 9.64 16.24 -4.64
CA HIS A 100 9.67 16.89 -3.33
C HIS A 100 9.47 18.39 -3.49
N ALA A 101 8.82 19.01 -2.49
CA ALA A 101 8.38 20.40 -2.57
C ALA A 101 9.54 21.42 -2.51
N GLY A 102 10.70 21.02 -1.99
CA GLY A 102 11.89 21.89 -1.93
C GLY A 102 11.67 23.21 -1.18
N VAL A 103 10.75 23.23 -0.21
CA VAL A 103 10.26 24.43 0.52
C VAL A 103 11.29 25.07 1.45
N ASN A 104 12.38 24.37 1.75
CA ASN A 104 13.44 24.90 2.60
C ASN A 104 14.41 25.76 1.77
N ALA A 105 14.73 26.96 2.25
CA ALA A 105 15.55 27.94 1.53
C ALA A 105 16.95 27.43 1.11
N ALA A 106 17.50 26.44 1.82
CA ALA A 106 18.80 25.83 1.52
C ALA A 106 18.72 24.60 0.61
N VAL A 107 17.52 24.17 0.18
CA VAL A 107 17.35 23.04 -0.75
C VAL A 107 17.39 23.55 -2.17
N THR A 108 18.59 23.49 -2.77
CA THR A 108 18.89 24.03 -4.11
C THR A 108 18.85 22.99 -5.22
N GLY A 109 18.52 21.73 -4.91
CA GLY A 109 18.52 20.64 -5.88
C GLY A 109 17.61 19.48 -5.49
N ASN A 110 17.72 18.40 -6.26
CA ASN A 110 17.01 17.14 -6.04
C ASN A 110 17.45 16.48 -4.73
N ILE A 111 16.56 15.70 -4.13
CA ILE A 111 16.85 14.88 -2.95
C ILE A 111 16.96 13.42 -3.36
N THR A 112 17.91 12.69 -2.80
CA THR A 112 18.00 11.24 -2.98
C THR A 112 17.52 10.52 -1.71
N TRP A 113 16.66 9.53 -1.89
CA TRP A 113 16.14 8.70 -0.80
C TRP A 113 15.92 7.27 -1.28
N ASN A 114 16.46 6.30 -0.53
CA ASN A 114 16.40 4.88 -0.87
C ASN A 114 16.90 4.60 -2.31
N GLY A 115 17.97 5.29 -2.71
CA GLY A 115 18.56 5.21 -4.04
C GLY A 115 17.75 5.89 -5.15
N GLN A 116 16.59 6.47 -4.86
CA GLN A 116 15.74 7.15 -5.84
C GLN A 116 15.92 8.67 -5.77
N THR A 117 16.01 9.31 -6.93
CA THR A 117 16.11 10.77 -7.03
C THR A 117 14.72 11.38 -7.10
N TYR A 118 14.38 12.18 -6.11
CA TYR A 118 13.17 12.99 -6.04
C TYR A 118 13.47 14.35 -6.66
N ILE A 119 12.70 14.70 -7.69
CA ILE A 119 12.87 15.95 -8.43
C ILE A 119 12.27 17.11 -7.62
N ARG A 120 13.00 18.22 -7.59
CA ARG A 120 12.52 19.45 -6.96
C ARG A 120 11.44 20.09 -7.82
N LEU A 121 10.18 19.91 -7.44
CA LEU A 121 9.02 20.49 -8.11
C LEU A 121 8.05 20.99 -7.04
N PRO A 122 7.54 22.24 -7.11
CA PRO A 122 6.58 22.71 -6.13
C PRO A 122 5.36 21.79 -6.13
N ILE A 123 5.16 21.13 -4.98
CA ILE A 123 4.07 20.21 -4.72
C ILE A 123 3.53 20.50 -3.33
N GLN A 124 2.22 20.57 -3.20
CA GLN A 124 1.52 20.84 -1.96
C GLN A 124 0.41 19.82 -1.81
N ALA A 125 0.29 19.26 -0.63
CA ALA A 125 -0.70 18.24 -0.34
C ALA A 125 -1.33 18.52 1.03
N GLU A 126 -2.66 18.64 1.08
CA GLU A 126 -3.40 19.04 2.27
C GLU A 126 -4.66 18.20 2.45
N GLY A 127 -5.22 18.18 3.67
CA GLY A 127 -6.48 17.48 3.94
C GLY A 127 -6.34 15.98 4.21
N PHE A 128 -5.17 15.52 4.65
CA PHE A 128 -4.92 14.12 5.06
C PHE A 128 -5.47 13.76 6.45
N GLU A 129 -6.06 14.71 7.16
CA GLU A 129 -6.49 14.52 8.54
C GLU A 129 -7.71 13.59 8.64
N TYR A 130 -7.56 12.50 9.40
CA TYR A 130 -8.69 11.65 9.76
C TYR A 130 -9.52 12.34 10.83
N GLY A 131 -10.70 12.85 10.43
CA GLY A 131 -11.66 13.42 11.37
C GLY A 131 -12.47 12.36 12.13
N ASN A 132 -12.99 12.73 13.29
CA ASN A 132 -13.91 11.88 14.09
C ASN A 132 -15.35 11.83 13.54
N THR A 133 -15.59 12.38 12.35
CA THR A 133 -16.92 12.57 11.75
C THR A 133 -17.42 11.36 10.95
N GLY A 134 -16.62 10.30 10.83
CA GLY A 134 -16.98 9.06 10.12
C GLY A 134 -16.85 9.14 8.59
N THR A 135 -16.46 10.30 8.04
CA THR A 135 -16.12 10.46 6.62
C THR A 135 -14.63 10.26 6.42
N LEU A 136 -14.26 9.49 5.39
CA LEU A 136 -12.86 9.36 5.00
C LEU A 136 -12.36 10.70 4.43
N PRO A 137 -11.12 11.11 4.75
CA PRO A 137 -10.57 12.35 4.23
C PRO A 137 -10.40 12.26 2.71
N ARG A 138 -10.52 13.43 2.07
CA ARG A 138 -10.35 13.64 0.63
C ARG A 138 -9.24 14.68 0.41
N PRO A 139 -7.96 14.27 0.53
CA PRO A 139 -6.86 15.20 0.43
C PRO A 139 -6.78 15.84 -0.95
N THR A 140 -6.27 17.06 -1.03
CA THR A 140 -5.98 17.72 -2.31
C THR A 140 -4.49 17.69 -2.57
N LEU A 141 -4.08 17.25 -3.77
CA LEU A 141 -2.71 17.31 -4.25
C LEU A 141 -2.60 18.37 -5.34
N SER A 142 -1.73 19.34 -5.16
CA SER A 142 -1.43 20.40 -6.12
C SER A 142 0.01 20.31 -6.57
N VAL A 143 0.23 20.18 -7.87
CA VAL A 143 1.57 20.10 -8.47
C VAL A 143 1.75 21.23 -9.46
N ALA A 144 2.88 21.92 -9.40
CA ALA A 144 3.19 22.96 -10.36
C ALA A 144 3.30 22.39 -11.78
N ASN A 145 2.71 23.09 -12.73
CA ASN A 145 2.69 22.72 -14.15
C ASN A 145 3.71 23.53 -14.96
N LEU A 146 4.90 23.76 -14.38
CA LEU A 146 5.96 24.54 -15.02
C LEU A 146 6.34 23.88 -16.36
N GLY A 147 6.20 24.63 -17.46
CA GLY A 147 6.50 24.11 -18.79
C GLY A 147 5.47 23.11 -19.36
N GLY A 148 4.35 22.85 -18.65
CA GLY A 148 3.28 21.98 -19.13
C GLY A 148 3.55 20.47 -18.98
N GLU A 149 4.57 20.07 -18.21
CA GLU A 149 4.98 18.67 -18.07
C GLU A 149 3.87 17.79 -17.49
N ILE A 150 3.14 18.28 -16.49
CA ILE A 150 2.03 17.55 -15.88
C ILE A 150 0.85 17.44 -16.84
N SER A 151 0.51 18.53 -17.55
CA SER A 151 -0.51 18.47 -18.61
C SER A 151 -0.13 17.49 -19.73
N ALA A 152 1.15 17.40 -20.10
CA ALA A 152 1.63 16.42 -21.07
C ALA A 152 1.43 14.98 -20.55
N LEU A 153 1.67 14.73 -19.26
CA LEU A 153 1.40 13.45 -18.63
C LEU A 153 -0.10 13.09 -18.64
N LEU A 154 -0.97 14.08 -18.36
CA LEU A 154 -2.42 13.91 -18.48
C LEU A 154 -2.84 13.52 -19.90
N LEU A 155 -2.27 14.17 -20.92
CA LEU A 155 -2.53 13.85 -22.33
C LEU A 155 -2.12 12.41 -22.69
N LEU A 156 -0.99 11.92 -22.18
CA LEU A 156 -0.55 10.54 -22.38
C LEU A 156 -1.54 9.54 -21.77
N ALA A 157 -1.97 9.79 -20.53
CA ALA A 157 -2.97 8.95 -19.86
C ALA A 157 -4.31 8.97 -20.62
N ASN A 158 -4.74 10.15 -21.08
CA ASN A 158 -5.98 10.33 -21.83
C ASN A 158 -5.94 9.71 -23.24
N ALA A 159 -4.76 9.58 -23.85
CA ALA A 159 -4.60 8.86 -25.11
C ALA A 159 -4.82 7.35 -24.96
N PHE A 160 -4.52 6.79 -23.78
CA PHE A 160 -4.76 5.37 -23.48
C PHE A 160 -6.19 5.12 -22.97
N THR A 161 -6.63 5.87 -21.96
CA THR A 161 -8.01 5.85 -21.45
C THR A 161 -8.60 7.26 -21.56
N PRO A 162 -9.50 7.51 -22.54
CA PRO A 162 -10.06 8.83 -22.78
C PRO A 162 -10.71 9.46 -21.54
N GLY A 163 -10.23 10.65 -21.17
CA GLY A 163 -10.77 11.44 -20.05
C GLY A 163 -10.45 10.89 -18.66
N ASN A 164 -9.46 10.01 -18.53
CA ASN A 164 -9.05 9.45 -17.24
C ASN A 164 -8.35 10.48 -16.33
N ASP A 165 -7.55 11.40 -16.89
CA ASP A 165 -6.85 12.45 -16.15
C ASP A 165 -6.03 11.95 -14.93
N LEU A 166 -5.44 10.75 -15.06
CA LEU A 166 -4.71 9.99 -14.02
C LEU A 166 -5.58 9.43 -12.89
N GLY A 167 -6.90 9.33 -13.08
CA GLY A 167 -7.82 8.66 -12.18
C GLY A 167 -7.38 7.21 -11.91
N GLY A 168 -7.20 6.88 -10.64
CA GLY A 168 -6.70 5.58 -10.17
C GLY A 168 -5.18 5.47 -10.03
N ALA A 169 -4.41 6.51 -10.40
CA ALA A 169 -2.98 6.57 -10.08
C ALA A 169 -2.75 6.54 -8.57
N ILE A 170 -1.62 5.96 -8.14
CA ILE A 170 -1.28 5.81 -6.72
C ILE A 170 -0.37 6.96 -6.32
N VAL A 171 -0.74 7.65 -5.25
CA VAL A 171 0.06 8.70 -4.62
C VAL A 171 0.54 8.21 -3.26
N THR A 172 1.84 8.04 -3.09
CA THR A 172 2.44 7.69 -1.80
C THR A 172 3.17 8.91 -1.25
N ARG A 173 2.73 9.40 -0.08
CA ARG A 173 3.44 10.43 0.68
C ARG A 173 4.33 9.73 1.71
N ILE A 174 5.64 9.92 1.57
CA ILE A 174 6.66 9.47 2.50
C ILE A 174 7.11 10.68 3.30
N ARG A 175 7.17 10.50 4.62
CA ARG A 175 7.74 11.50 5.53
C ARG A 175 8.94 10.88 6.22
N THR A 176 10.06 11.59 6.21
CA THR A 176 11.27 11.22 6.93
C THR A 176 11.92 12.47 7.51
N LEU A 177 13.04 12.34 8.20
CA LEU A 177 13.79 13.46 8.75
C LEU A 177 15.05 13.67 7.93
N LYS A 178 15.49 14.93 7.78
CA LYS A 178 16.65 15.31 6.96
C LYS A 178 17.87 14.38 7.15
N LYS A 179 18.23 14.08 8.40
CA LYS A 179 19.41 13.26 8.75
C LYS A 179 19.39 11.83 8.18
N PHE A 180 18.22 11.32 7.81
CA PHE A 180 18.06 9.97 7.27
C PHE A 180 18.17 9.94 5.75
N LEU A 181 18.17 11.10 5.09
CA LEU A 181 18.31 11.19 3.64
C LEU A 181 19.63 10.57 3.14
N ASP A 182 19.62 10.09 1.90
CA ASP A 182 20.84 9.57 1.28
C ASP A 182 21.86 10.72 1.13
N GLY A 183 23.13 10.43 1.40
CA GLY A 183 24.20 11.44 1.44
C GLY A 183 24.44 12.04 2.83
N GLU A 184 23.55 11.81 3.80
CA GLU A 184 23.79 12.17 5.20
C GLU A 184 24.51 11.04 5.95
N ALA A 185 25.28 11.38 6.99
CA ALA A 185 26.06 10.40 7.77
C ALA A 185 25.16 9.31 8.40
N THR A 186 23.91 9.66 8.67
CA THR A 186 22.94 8.80 9.33
C THR A 186 21.87 8.23 8.41
N ALA A 187 22.10 8.23 7.10
CA ALA A 187 21.17 7.71 6.08
C ALA A 187 20.56 6.35 6.47
N ASP A 188 19.24 6.25 6.36
CA ASP A 188 18.47 5.04 6.68
C ASP A 188 17.10 5.07 5.95
N PRO A 189 16.90 4.24 4.91
CA PRO A 189 15.66 4.23 4.11
C PRO A 189 14.42 3.71 4.85
N HIS A 190 14.58 3.12 6.04
CA HIS A 190 13.48 2.62 6.85
C HIS A 190 13.12 3.55 8.01
N ALA A 191 13.94 4.58 8.29
CA ALA A 191 13.65 5.61 9.26
C ALA A 191 12.65 6.63 8.67
N LYS A 192 11.39 6.22 8.56
CA LYS A 192 10.28 7.03 8.05
C LYS A 192 9.02 6.85 8.90
N PHE A 193 8.09 7.79 8.77
CA PHE A 193 6.73 7.59 9.27
C PHE A 193 6.03 6.52 8.41
N ALA A 194 4.87 6.05 8.87
CA ALA A 194 4.05 5.14 8.08
C ALA A 194 3.74 5.77 6.70
N ASP A 195 3.84 4.96 5.65
CA ASP A 195 3.55 5.41 4.29
C ASP A 195 2.07 5.75 4.15
N GLU A 196 1.79 6.96 3.69
CA GLU A 196 0.43 7.41 3.42
C GLU A 196 0.11 7.15 1.95
N VAL A 197 -0.67 6.10 1.67
CA VAL A 197 -1.02 5.66 0.31
C VAL A 197 -2.43 6.10 -0.05
N TRP A 198 -2.53 6.87 -1.13
CA TRP A 198 -3.74 7.47 -1.66
C TRP A 198 -3.89 7.16 -3.15
N TYR A 199 -5.09 7.38 -3.67
CA TYR A 199 -5.40 7.19 -5.08
C TYR A 199 -5.99 8.49 -5.63
N ILE A 200 -5.62 8.87 -6.86
CA ILE A 200 -6.26 9.98 -7.55
C ILE A 200 -7.70 9.59 -7.85
N ASP A 201 -8.67 10.35 -7.33
CA ASP A 201 -10.10 10.14 -7.61
C ASP A 201 -10.47 10.92 -8.88
N ARG A 202 -10.17 12.23 -8.90
CA ARG A 202 -10.44 13.11 -10.05
C ARG A 202 -9.52 14.32 -10.08
N LYS A 203 -9.31 14.86 -11.28
CA LYS A 203 -8.72 16.18 -11.50
C LYS A 203 -9.72 17.26 -11.11
N SER A 204 -9.35 18.14 -10.20
CA SER A 204 -10.20 19.25 -9.73
C SER A 204 -9.92 20.55 -10.48
N ALA A 205 -8.67 20.78 -10.88
CA ALA A 205 -8.29 21.94 -11.67
C ALA A 205 -7.07 21.66 -12.56
N GLU A 206 -7.03 22.31 -13.72
CA GLU A 206 -5.86 22.35 -14.59
C GLU A 206 -5.70 23.78 -15.11
N THR A 207 -4.56 24.37 -14.82
CA THR A 207 -4.17 25.69 -15.30
C THR A 207 -2.76 25.62 -15.87
N ARG A 208 -2.31 26.73 -16.46
CA ARG A 208 -0.93 26.85 -16.94
C ARG A 208 0.11 26.65 -15.83
N ASP A 209 -0.21 27.03 -14.59
CA ASP A 209 0.75 27.08 -13.50
C ASP A 209 0.61 25.93 -12.50
N VAL A 210 -0.59 25.35 -12.38
CA VAL A 210 -0.87 24.27 -11.43
C VAL A 210 -1.89 23.27 -11.98
N VAL A 211 -1.68 21.99 -11.65
CA VAL A 211 -2.68 20.92 -11.78
C VAL A 211 -3.02 20.41 -10.39
N GLN A 212 -4.31 20.21 -10.14
CA GLN A 212 -4.81 19.78 -8.85
C GLN A 212 -5.69 18.53 -8.99
N TRP A 213 -5.53 17.63 -8.03
CA TRP A 213 -6.35 16.43 -7.89
C TRP A 213 -6.95 16.32 -6.50
N GLU A 214 -8.13 15.72 -6.46
CA GLU A 214 -8.70 15.17 -5.24
C GLU A 214 -8.26 13.72 -5.10
N LEU A 215 -7.73 13.38 -3.93
CA LEU A 215 -7.29 12.05 -3.58
C LEU A 215 -8.34 11.34 -2.72
N ALA A 216 -8.40 10.02 -2.83
CA ALA A 216 -9.25 9.17 -2.02
C ALA A 216 -8.47 7.97 -1.50
N SER A 217 -8.93 7.41 -0.37
CA SER A 217 -8.48 6.09 0.06
C SER A 217 -8.99 5.03 -0.94
N LYS A 218 -8.35 3.87 -0.98
CA LYS A 218 -8.78 2.76 -1.85
C LYS A 218 -10.25 2.35 -1.65
N PHE A 219 -10.80 2.60 -0.45
CA PHE A 219 -12.16 2.22 -0.07
C PHE A 219 -13.23 3.20 -0.57
N ASP A 220 -12.84 4.43 -0.94
CA ASP A 220 -13.74 5.53 -1.31
C ASP A 220 -13.46 6.05 -2.74
N LEU A 221 -12.78 5.25 -3.56
CA LEU A 221 -12.53 5.58 -4.95
C LEU A 221 -13.81 5.48 -5.77
N ALA A 222 -14.14 6.51 -6.57
CA ALA A 222 -15.35 6.51 -7.38
C ALA A 222 -15.39 5.32 -8.36
N GLY A 223 -16.57 4.72 -8.52
CA GLY A 223 -16.79 3.59 -9.44
C GLY A 223 -16.40 2.21 -8.88
N MET A 224 -15.79 2.13 -7.69
CA MET A 224 -15.57 0.85 -7.00
C MET A 224 -16.68 0.58 -5.98
N MET A 225 -17.50 -0.43 -6.26
CA MET A 225 -18.48 -0.95 -5.30
C MET A 225 -17.85 -2.05 -4.45
N LEU A 226 -17.83 -1.85 -3.13
CA LEU A 226 -17.57 -2.91 -2.17
C LEU A 226 -18.91 -3.46 -1.67
N PRO A 227 -19.06 -4.79 -1.50
CA PRO A 227 -18.13 -5.87 -1.81
C PRO A 227 -18.05 -6.13 -3.32
N LYS A 228 -16.86 -6.48 -3.84
CA LYS A 228 -16.68 -6.87 -5.26
C LYS A 228 -17.56 -8.05 -5.69
N ARG A 229 -18.05 -8.84 -4.71
CA ARG A 229 -18.97 -9.95 -4.93
C ARG A 229 -20.30 -9.66 -4.27
N GLN A 230 -21.35 -9.57 -5.07
CA GLN A 230 -22.71 -9.43 -4.55
C GLN A 230 -23.15 -10.73 -3.88
N ILE A 231 -23.82 -10.64 -2.72
CA ILE A 231 -24.45 -11.81 -2.09
C ILE A 231 -25.75 -12.08 -2.85
N ILE A 232 -25.74 -13.07 -3.75
CA ILE A 232 -26.92 -13.52 -4.50
C ILE A 232 -27.33 -14.88 -3.94
N ALA A 233 -28.63 -15.18 -3.91
CA ALA A 233 -29.13 -16.43 -3.35
C ALA A 233 -29.03 -17.61 -4.33
N ASN A 234 -29.59 -17.45 -5.53
CA ASN A 234 -30.00 -18.58 -6.37
C ASN A 234 -29.19 -18.76 -7.66
N ILE A 235 -28.16 -17.95 -7.91
CA ILE A 235 -27.40 -17.94 -9.17
C ILE A 235 -25.90 -18.01 -8.88
N CYS A 236 -25.27 -19.13 -9.25
CA CYS A 236 -23.83 -19.35 -9.15
C CYS A 236 -23.05 -18.30 -9.97
N GLN A 237 -22.10 -17.64 -9.32
CA GLN A 237 -21.31 -16.58 -9.93
C GLN A 237 -20.00 -17.08 -10.55
N TRP A 238 -19.59 -18.31 -10.27
CA TRP A 238 -18.38 -18.89 -10.83
C TRP A 238 -18.49 -19.04 -12.34
N GLN A 239 -17.41 -18.71 -13.06
CA GLN A 239 -17.29 -19.07 -14.46
C GLN A 239 -17.36 -20.61 -14.58
N TYR A 240 -18.12 -21.12 -15.54
CA TYR A 240 -18.30 -22.57 -15.65
C TYR A 240 -16.99 -23.25 -16.05
N ARG A 241 -16.63 -24.34 -15.35
CA ARG A 241 -15.34 -25.06 -15.49
C ARG A 241 -14.08 -24.22 -15.18
N SER A 242 -14.22 -23.10 -14.48
CA SER A 242 -13.09 -22.38 -13.86
C SER A 242 -12.51 -23.14 -12.67
N ALA A 243 -11.40 -22.64 -12.10
CA ALA A 243 -10.81 -23.20 -10.89
C ALA A 243 -11.79 -23.16 -9.69
N GLU A 244 -12.58 -22.10 -9.58
CA GLU A 244 -13.58 -21.91 -8.52
C GLU A 244 -14.80 -22.83 -8.70
N CYS A 245 -15.18 -23.11 -9.95
CA CYS A 245 -16.22 -24.09 -10.25
C CYS A 245 -15.73 -25.52 -10.09
N GLY A 246 -14.52 -25.83 -10.56
CA GLY A 246 -13.88 -27.15 -10.44
C GLY A 246 -14.47 -28.28 -11.30
N TYR A 247 -15.45 -28.02 -12.18
CA TYR A 247 -16.08 -29.11 -12.95
C TYR A 247 -15.22 -29.53 -14.15
N THR A 248 -14.70 -30.76 -14.11
CA THR A 248 -13.89 -31.34 -15.18
C THR A 248 -14.52 -32.60 -15.80
N GLY A 249 -15.75 -32.95 -15.40
CA GLY A 249 -16.43 -34.16 -15.86
C GLY A 249 -16.80 -34.16 -17.35
N SER A 250 -17.06 -35.35 -17.88
CA SER A 250 -17.42 -35.64 -19.28
C SER A 250 -18.93 -35.77 -19.52
N SER A 251 -19.75 -35.57 -18.48
CA SER A 251 -21.20 -35.47 -18.62
C SER A 251 -21.57 -34.01 -18.93
N TYR A 252 -22.49 -33.82 -19.87
CA TYR A 252 -22.79 -32.48 -20.40
C TYR A 252 -24.28 -32.19 -20.30
N TRP A 253 -24.62 -30.94 -19.95
CA TRP A 253 -26.00 -30.46 -19.92
C TRP A 253 -26.08 -29.06 -20.50
N ASN A 254 -27.19 -28.76 -21.17
CA ASN A 254 -27.47 -27.40 -21.62
C ASN A 254 -27.91 -26.50 -20.44
N ALA A 255 -28.14 -25.21 -20.71
CA ALA A 255 -28.53 -24.23 -19.69
C ALA A 255 -29.89 -24.53 -19.02
N LYS A 256 -30.71 -25.42 -19.60
CA LYS A 256 -31.97 -25.90 -19.03
C LYS A 256 -31.82 -27.14 -18.17
N ASP A 257 -30.60 -27.65 -18.00
CA ASP A 257 -30.27 -28.90 -17.31
C ASP A 257 -30.70 -30.18 -18.05
N GLU A 258 -30.86 -30.11 -19.37
CA GLU A 258 -31.13 -31.27 -20.24
C GLU A 258 -29.81 -31.87 -20.74
N PRO A 259 -29.66 -33.20 -20.80
CA PRO A 259 -28.42 -33.84 -21.22
C PRO A 259 -28.08 -33.52 -22.68
N VAL A 260 -26.81 -33.29 -22.97
CA VAL A 260 -26.29 -33.07 -24.33
C VAL A 260 -25.11 -33.98 -24.61
N ALA A 261 -24.86 -34.28 -25.89
CA ALA A 261 -23.84 -35.24 -26.29
C ALA A 261 -22.43 -34.64 -26.45
N THR A 262 -22.29 -33.33 -26.53
CA THR A 262 -21.02 -32.67 -26.86
C THR A 262 -20.65 -31.58 -25.87
N LEU A 263 -19.34 -31.41 -25.66
CA LEU A 263 -18.78 -30.35 -24.81
C LEU A 263 -19.14 -28.94 -25.34
N GLY A 264 -19.24 -28.76 -26.66
CA GLY A 264 -19.60 -27.47 -27.26
C GLY A 264 -21.04 -27.03 -26.95
N ALA A 265 -21.93 -27.97 -26.61
CA ALA A 265 -23.29 -27.69 -26.18
C ALA A 265 -23.46 -27.59 -24.65
N ASP A 266 -22.40 -27.89 -23.88
CA ASP A 266 -22.41 -27.89 -22.42
C ASP A 266 -22.44 -26.45 -21.89
N LYS A 267 -23.55 -26.09 -21.25
CA LYS A 267 -23.76 -24.78 -20.65
C LYS A 267 -24.35 -24.96 -19.27
N CYS A 268 -23.64 -24.52 -18.23
CA CYS A 268 -24.18 -24.57 -16.88
C CYS A 268 -25.36 -23.60 -16.72
N GLY A 269 -26.51 -24.10 -16.26
CA GLY A 269 -27.69 -23.30 -15.91
C GLY A 269 -27.53 -22.42 -14.67
N LYS A 270 -26.35 -22.46 -14.00
CA LYS A 270 -25.97 -21.66 -12.81
C LYS A 270 -26.84 -21.85 -11.57
N ARG A 271 -27.80 -22.79 -11.57
CA ARG A 271 -28.65 -23.08 -10.41
C ARG A 271 -27.98 -24.11 -9.49
N LEU A 272 -28.45 -24.18 -8.24
CA LEU A 272 -27.99 -25.22 -7.31
C LEU A 272 -28.26 -26.63 -7.86
N SER A 273 -29.39 -26.82 -8.55
CA SER A 273 -29.71 -28.05 -9.28
C SER A 273 -28.66 -28.37 -10.36
N SER A 274 -28.22 -27.37 -11.13
CA SER A 274 -27.19 -27.52 -12.17
C SER A 274 -25.85 -27.97 -11.62
N CYS A 275 -25.50 -27.53 -10.39
CA CYS A 275 -24.30 -28.00 -9.68
C CYS A 275 -24.48 -29.43 -9.15
N LYS A 276 -25.66 -29.77 -8.61
CA LYS A 276 -25.96 -31.14 -8.16
C LYS A 276 -25.86 -32.18 -9.27
N LEU A 277 -26.28 -31.83 -10.49
CA LEU A 277 -26.14 -32.72 -11.66
C LEU A 277 -24.67 -33.04 -11.99
N ARG A 278 -23.76 -32.11 -11.70
CA ARG A 278 -22.35 -32.17 -12.07
C ARG A 278 -21.47 -32.78 -10.98
N PHE A 279 -21.75 -32.46 -9.72
CA PHE A 279 -20.92 -32.88 -8.57
C PHE A 279 -21.59 -33.95 -7.70
N GLY A 280 -22.83 -34.32 -8.00
CA GLY A 280 -23.65 -35.22 -7.19
C GLY A 280 -24.52 -34.46 -6.18
N ALA A 281 -25.67 -35.04 -5.82
CA ALA A 281 -26.67 -34.38 -4.99
C ALA A 281 -26.28 -34.26 -3.50
N THR A 282 -25.38 -35.13 -3.03
CA THR A 282 -24.98 -35.29 -1.62
C THR A 282 -23.53 -34.89 -1.34
N SER A 283 -22.77 -34.55 -2.39
CA SER A 283 -21.39 -34.08 -2.26
C SER A 283 -21.33 -32.61 -1.87
N PRO A 284 -20.23 -32.14 -1.23
CA PRO A 284 -19.96 -30.71 -1.11
C PRO A 284 -19.95 -30.05 -2.49
N LEU A 285 -20.82 -29.06 -2.68
CA LEU A 285 -20.97 -28.37 -3.95
C LEU A 285 -20.11 -27.10 -3.96
N PRO A 286 -19.22 -26.90 -4.95
CA PRO A 286 -18.52 -25.64 -5.16
C PRO A 286 -19.47 -24.59 -5.78
N PHE A 287 -20.58 -24.29 -5.08
CA PHE A 287 -21.61 -23.37 -5.53
C PHE A 287 -21.23 -21.93 -5.17
N GLY A 288 -21.03 -21.10 -6.20
CA GLY A 288 -20.54 -19.73 -6.05
C GLY A 288 -21.58 -18.69 -5.65
N SER A 289 -22.57 -19.08 -4.86
CA SER A 289 -23.70 -18.25 -4.45
C SER A 289 -24.14 -18.66 -3.04
N PHE A 290 -25.07 -17.92 -2.44
CA PHE A 290 -25.45 -18.08 -1.04
C PHE A 290 -26.92 -18.50 -0.91
N PRO A 291 -27.28 -19.78 -1.11
CA PRO A 291 -28.67 -20.26 -1.04
C PRO A 291 -29.41 -19.82 0.23
N GLY A 292 -28.71 -19.68 1.36
CA GLY A 292 -29.27 -19.23 2.62
C GLY A 292 -29.59 -17.74 2.72
N ALA A 293 -29.02 -16.89 1.85
CA ALA A 293 -29.27 -15.45 1.87
C ALA A 293 -30.67 -15.06 1.38
N GLY A 294 -31.33 -15.94 0.62
CA GLY A 294 -32.73 -15.77 0.20
C GLY A 294 -33.74 -16.44 1.13
N LEU A 295 -33.29 -17.06 2.22
CA LEU A 295 -34.14 -17.67 3.24
C LEU A 295 -34.42 -16.66 4.35
N THR A 296 -35.09 -15.56 4.01
CA THR A 296 -35.77 -14.75 5.03
C THR A 296 -37.04 -15.50 5.43
N GLN A 297 -37.23 -15.70 6.74
CA GLN A 297 -38.52 -16.07 7.34
C GLN A 297 -39.61 -15.06 6.96
#